data_AF-A0A6H2TYF1-F1
#
_entry.id   AF-A0A6H2TYF1-F1
#
_cell.length_a   1.000
_cell.length_b   1.000
_cell.length_c   1.000
_cell.angle_alpha   90.00
_cell.angle_beta   90.00
_cell.angle_gamma   90.00
#
_symmetry.space_group_name_H-M   'P 1'
#
loop_
_entity.id
_entity.type
_entity.pdbx_description
1 polymer ?
#
loop_
_entity_poly.entity_id
_entity_poly.type
_entity_poly.pdbx_seq_one_letter_code
_entity_poly.pdbx_strand_id
1 'polypeptide(L)'
;PGVFDRLANLQLLALNDNQLKSIPRGAFDNLKSLTHIYLFNNPWDCECSDILYLKNWLVQHASIVNPEGHGGVDNVRCSGTNTPVRAVTEASTSPSKCP
;
A
#
# COMPACT_ATOMS: atom_id res chain seq x y z
N PRO A 1 2.16 -11.77 -16.13
CA PRO A 1 2.33 -10.30 -16.07
C PRO A 1 1.32 -9.69 -15.11
N GLY A 2 1.81 -9.02 -14.06
CA GLY A 2 1.03 -8.21 -13.15
C GLY A 2 0.49 -6.94 -13.84
N VAL A 3 -0.55 -6.35 -13.24
CA VAL A 3 -1.33 -5.27 -13.85
C VAL A 3 -0.50 -4.02 -14.18
N PHE A 4 0.57 -3.76 -13.42
CA PHE A 4 1.42 -2.57 -13.60
C PHE A 4 2.79 -2.88 -14.24
N ASP A 5 3.07 -4.14 -14.59
CA ASP A 5 4.41 -4.57 -15.02
C ASP A 5 4.96 -3.82 -16.25
N ARG A 6 4.07 -3.36 -17.13
CA ARG A 6 4.45 -2.68 -18.38
C ARG A 6 4.44 -1.16 -18.28
N LEU A 7 4.14 -0.60 -17.11
CA LEU A 7 3.96 0.83 -16.90
C LEU A 7 5.22 1.48 -16.30
N ALA A 8 6.40 1.16 -16.86
CA ALA A 8 7.68 1.63 -16.33
C ALA A 8 7.80 3.17 -16.24
N ASN A 9 7.12 3.88 -17.15
CA ASN A 9 7.11 5.35 -17.22
C ASN A 9 5.97 6.00 -16.41
N LEU A 10 5.18 5.24 -15.66
CA LEU A 10 4.07 5.80 -14.88
C LEU A 10 4.61 6.67 -13.73
N GLN A 11 4.17 7.92 -13.68
CA GLN A 11 4.62 8.89 -12.67
C GLN A 11 3.60 9.04 -11.53
N LEU A 12 2.31 8.94 -11.84
CA LEU A 12 1.21 9.09 -10.89
C LEU A 12 0.32 7.87 -10.93
N LEU A 13 0.07 7.29 -9.77
CA LEU A 13 -0.89 6.21 -9.57
C LEU A 13 -1.88 6.58 -8.46
N ALA A 14 -3.14 6.77 -8.82
CA ALA A 14 -4.21 7.03 -7.86
C ALA A 14 -5.04 5.75 -7.65
N LEU A 15 -5.02 5.22 -6.43
CA LEU A 15 -5.81 4.07 -5.98
C LEU A 15 -6.61 4.39 -4.71
N ASN A 16 -6.63 5.65 -4.27
CA ASN A 16 -7.42 6.12 -3.14
C ASN A 16 -8.92 5.96 -3.39
N ASP A 17 -9.72 6.00 -2.31
CA ASP A 17 -11.19 5.93 -2.37
C ASP A 17 -11.71 4.65 -3.05
N ASN A 18 -11.11 3.51 -2.72
CA ASN A 18 -11.45 2.20 -3.27
C ASN A 18 -11.73 1.17 -2.15
N GLN A 19 -11.90 -0.09 -2.52
CA GLN A 19 -12.16 -1.21 -1.60
C GLN A 19 -10.98 -2.20 -1.54
N LEU A 20 -9.75 -1.70 -1.75
CA LEU A 20 -8.55 -2.53 -1.69
C LEU A 20 -8.26 -2.96 -0.26
N LYS A 21 -8.02 -4.25 -0.07
CA LYS A 21 -7.64 -4.85 1.21
C LYS A 21 -6.15 -5.14 1.32
N SER A 22 -5.51 -5.45 0.20
CA SER A 22 -4.06 -5.69 0.10
C SER A 22 -3.58 -5.31 -1.29
N ILE A 23 -2.26 -5.30 -1.47
CA ILE A 23 -1.63 -5.18 -2.80
C ILE A 23 -0.88 -6.49 -3.07
N PRO A 24 -1.11 -7.13 -4.24
CA PRO A 24 -0.37 -8.33 -4.62
C PRO A 24 1.14 -8.10 -4.56
N ARG A 25 1.86 -9.10 -4.07
CA ARG A 25 3.31 -9.05 -3.98
C ARG A 25 3.93 -8.71 -5.34
N GLY A 26 4.76 -7.67 -5.34
CA GLY A 26 5.51 -7.23 -6.51
C GLY A 26 4.75 -6.29 -7.45
N ALA A 27 3.48 -5.95 -7.17
CA ALA A 27 2.67 -5.16 -8.09
C ALA A 27 3.28 -3.80 -8.44
N PHE A 28 4.06 -3.18 -7.55
CA PHE A 28 4.68 -1.87 -7.78
C PHE A 28 6.15 -1.96 -8.21
N ASP A 29 6.73 -3.16 -8.32
CA ASP A 29 8.18 -3.33 -8.48
C ASP A 29 8.71 -2.74 -9.79
N ASN A 30 7.87 -2.70 -10.83
CA ASN A 30 8.23 -2.17 -12.15
C ASN A 30 7.90 -0.68 -12.35
N LEU A 31 7.30 -0.02 -11.35
CA LEU A 31 6.93 1.40 -11.42
C LEU A 31 8.14 2.31 -11.11
N LYS A 32 9.19 2.23 -11.94
CA LYS A 32 10.48 2.89 -11.68
C LYS A 32 10.45 4.42 -11.77
N SER A 33 9.49 4.99 -12.50
CA SER A 33 9.32 6.43 -12.66
C SER A 33 8.29 7.05 -11.71
N LEU A 34 7.76 6.28 -10.74
CA LEU A 34 6.68 6.74 -9.88
C LEU A 34 7.15 7.85 -8.93
N THR A 35 6.42 8.96 -8.91
CA THR A 35 6.68 10.11 -8.05
C THR A 35 5.52 10.41 -7.10
N HIS A 36 4.32 9.95 -7.44
CA HIS A 36 3.11 10.15 -6.66
C HIS A 36 2.27 8.87 -6.63
N ILE A 37 1.91 8.43 -5.43
CA ILE A 37 0.92 7.38 -5.25
C ILE A 37 -0.09 7.77 -4.17
N TYR A 38 -1.37 7.57 -4.47
CA TYR A 38 -2.45 7.83 -3.53
C TYR A 38 -3.13 6.52 -3.13
N LEU A 39 -3.13 6.22 -1.84
CA LEU A 39 -3.57 4.93 -1.25
C LEU A 39 -4.52 5.10 -0.04
N PHE A 40 -4.80 6.34 0.36
CA PHE A 40 -5.70 6.64 1.47
C PHE A 40 -7.15 6.21 1.15
N ASN A 41 -7.98 6.14 2.20
CA ASN A 41 -9.39 5.74 2.09
C ASN A 41 -9.61 4.41 1.34
N ASN A 42 -8.88 3.37 1.79
CA ASN A 42 -9.09 1.98 1.42
C ASN A 42 -9.16 1.14 2.70
N PRO A 43 -9.97 0.07 2.75
CA PRO A 43 -10.11 -0.79 3.91
C PRO A 43 -8.96 -1.82 3.98
N TRP A 44 -7.72 -1.36 4.19
CA TRP A 44 -6.54 -2.21 4.24
C TRP A 44 -6.65 -3.26 5.35
N ASP A 45 -6.60 -4.53 4.98
CA ASP A 45 -6.65 -5.67 5.90
C ASP A 45 -5.26 -5.91 6.48
N CYS A 46 -5.05 -5.42 7.70
CA CYS A 46 -3.79 -5.56 8.42
C CYS A 46 -3.69 -6.82 9.26
N GLU A 47 -4.70 -7.69 9.26
CA GLU A 47 -4.63 -8.96 9.95
C GLU A 47 -4.12 -10.08 9.03
N CYS A 48 -4.43 -10.00 7.73
CA CYS A 48 -3.90 -10.90 6.72
C CYS A 48 -2.40 -10.61 6.42
N SER A 49 -1.59 -11.66 6.29
CA SER A 49 -0.15 -11.53 5.98
C SER A 49 0.17 -10.93 4.60
N ASP A 50 -0.80 -10.89 3.68
CA ASP A 50 -0.60 -10.29 2.36
C ASP A 50 -0.32 -8.78 2.44
N ILE A 51 -0.69 -8.13 3.55
CA ILE A 51 -0.40 -6.71 3.78
C ILE A 51 1.11 -6.41 3.87
N LEU A 52 1.94 -7.41 4.17
CA LEU A 52 3.36 -7.22 4.44
C LEU A 52 4.13 -6.66 3.25
N TYR A 53 3.71 -6.99 2.02
CA TYR A 53 4.28 -6.37 0.82
C TYR A 53 4.07 -4.86 0.84
N LEU A 54 2.82 -4.42 0.98
CA LEU A 54 2.47 -3.01 1.02
C LEU A 54 3.17 -2.32 2.18
N LYS A 55 3.12 -2.89 3.39
CA LYS A 55 3.80 -2.33 4.58
C LYS A 55 5.28 -2.08 4.32
N ASN A 56 6.00 -3.03 3.75
CA ASN A 56 7.43 -2.88 3.49
C ASN A 56 7.70 -1.88 2.36
N TRP A 57 6.87 -1.88 1.33
CA TRP A 57 6.96 -0.92 0.23
C TRP A 57 6.76 0.51 0.71
N LEU A 58 5.77 0.77 1.57
CA LEU A 58 5.50 2.07 2.18
C LEU A 58 6.68 2.61 2.99
N VAL A 59 7.35 1.74 3.75
CA VAL A 59 8.54 2.14 4.54
C VAL A 59 9.68 2.61 3.64
N GLN A 60 9.85 1.98 2.47
CA GLN A 60 10.92 2.32 1.53
C GLN A 60 10.60 3.55 0.67
N HIS A 61 9.33 3.83 0.43
CA HIS A 61 8.86 4.85 -0.52
C HIS A 61 8.02 5.96 0.14
N ALA A 62 8.23 6.22 1.44
CA ALA A 62 7.39 7.11 2.22
C ALA A 62 7.24 8.53 1.64
N SER A 63 8.25 9.05 0.94
CA SER A 63 8.24 10.40 0.36
C SER A 63 7.27 10.59 -0.81
N ILE A 64 6.88 9.51 -1.50
CA ILE A 64 5.99 9.57 -2.67
C ILE A 64 4.55 9.15 -2.36
N VAL A 65 4.27 8.74 -1.11
CA VAL A 65 2.95 8.23 -0.69
C VAL A 65 2.10 9.36 -0.12
N ASN A 66 0.93 9.56 -0.71
CA ASN A 66 -0.05 10.60 -0.35
C ASN A 66 0.59 11.97 -0.08
N PRO A 67 1.40 12.52 -1.02
CA PRO A 67 2.07 13.81 -0.84
C PRO A 67 1.07 14.98 -0.86
N GLU A 68 1.56 16.22 -0.87
CA GLU A 68 0.75 17.43 -1.14
C GLU A 68 -0.45 17.65 -0.20
N GLY A 69 -0.30 17.31 1.09
CA GLY A 69 -1.34 17.51 2.09
C GLY A 69 -2.32 16.35 2.24
N HIS A 70 -2.14 15.25 1.50
CA HIS A 70 -2.95 14.03 1.62
C HIS A 70 -2.55 13.11 2.80
N GLY A 71 -1.84 13.64 3.80
CA GLY A 71 -1.53 12.97 5.05
C GLY A 71 -0.35 11.99 5.01
N GLY A 72 0.35 11.86 3.88
CA GLY A 72 1.58 11.09 3.77
C GLY A 72 1.40 9.59 3.97
N VAL A 73 2.52 8.92 4.26
CA VAL A 73 2.57 7.47 4.50
C VAL A 73 1.68 7.00 5.67
N ASP A 74 1.43 7.86 6.66
CA ASP A 74 0.58 7.55 7.82
C ASP A 74 -0.92 7.60 7.52
N ASN A 75 -1.31 8.15 6.36
CA ASN A 75 -2.69 8.14 5.91
C ASN A 75 -3.07 6.87 5.12
N VAL A 76 -2.17 5.89 5.03
CA VAL A 76 -2.51 4.52 4.64
C VAL A 76 -2.84 3.74 5.90
N ARG A 77 -4.12 3.54 6.20
CA ARG A 77 -4.61 3.08 7.50
C ARG A 77 -5.28 1.71 7.43
N CYS A 78 -5.01 0.90 8.45
CA CYS A 78 -5.66 -0.39 8.67
C CYS A 78 -7.16 -0.23 8.91
N SER A 79 -7.95 -1.10 8.28
CA SER A 79 -9.37 -1.24 8.54
C SER A 79 -9.62 -1.60 10.01
N GLY A 80 -10.64 -1.00 10.63
CA GLY A 80 -11.01 -1.22 12.03
C GLY A 80 -10.15 -0.46 13.05
N THR A 81 -8.82 -0.60 13.01
CA THR A 81 -7.94 0.01 14.03
C THR A 81 -7.53 1.45 13.72
N ASN A 82 -7.65 1.89 12.46
CA ASN A 82 -7.12 3.18 11.97
C ASN A 82 -5.62 3.40 12.23
N THR A 83 -4.86 2.36 12.54
CA THR A 83 -3.40 2.45 12.69
C THR A 83 -2.71 2.52 11.33
N PRO A 84 -1.55 3.18 11.19
CA PRO A 84 -0.81 3.20 9.93
C PRO A 84 -0.38 1.79 9.50
N VAL A 85 -0.57 1.46 8.21
CA VAL A 85 -0.13 0.18 7.62
C VAL A 85 1.38 -0.01 7.78
N ARG A 86 2.17 1.07 7.68
CA ARG A 86 3.63 1.00 7.86
C ARG A 86 4.06 0.54 9.26
N ALA A 87 3.19 0.61 10.26
CA ALA A 87 3.46 0.21 11.64
C ALA A 87 3.09 -1.26 11.93
N VAL A 88 2.49 -1.97 10.98
CA VAL A 88 2.15 -3.39 11.12
C VAL A 88 3.44 -4.22 11.27
N THR A 89 3.41 -5.18 12.18
CA THR A 89 4.51 -6.12 12.42
C THR A 89 4.13 -7.50 11.88
N GLU A 90 5.10 -8.32 11.49
CA GLU A 90 4.82 -9.68 11.01
C GLU A 90 4.07 -10.52 12.07
N ALA A 91 4.42 -10.33 13.34
CA ALA A 91 3.80 -11.02 14.47
C ALA A 91 2.31 -10.66 14.69
N SER A 92 1.86 -9.49 14.22
CA SER A 92 0.44 -9.10 14.29
C SER A 92 -0.40 -9.60 13.10
N THR A 93 0.23 -10.25 12.11
CA THR A 93 -0.43 -10.77 10.91
C THR A 93 -0.47 -12.29 10.90
N SER A 94 -1.37 -12.89 10.10
CA SER A 94 -1.39 -14.34 9.90
C SER A 94 -1.92 -14.74 8.51
N PRO A 95 -1.33 -15.75 7.85
CA PRO A 95 -1.87 -16.32 6.62
C PRO A 95 -3.26 -16.93 6.78
N SER A 96 -3.61 -17.44 7.97
CA SER A 96 -4.93 -18.03 8.21
C SER A 96 -6.06 -17.00 8.33
N LYS A 97 -5.69 -15.71 8.42
CA LYS A 97 -6.63 -14.59 8.44
C LYS A 97 -6.81 -13.94 7.06
N CYS A 98 -6.20 -14.50 6.04
CA CYS A 98 -6.42 -14.09 4.65
C CYS A 98 -7.69 -14.76 4.09
N PRO A 99 -8.40 -14.08 3.17
CA PRO A 99 -9.59 -14.62 2.52
C PRO A 99 -9.32 -15.85 1.64
#